data_AF-A0AAW5JS14-F1
#
_entry.id   AF-A0AAW5JS14-F1
#
_cell.length_a   1.000
_cell.length_b   1.000
_cell.length_c   1.000
_cell.angle_alpha   90.00
_cell.angle_beta   90.00
_cell.angle_gamma   90.00
#
_symmetry.space_group_name_H-M   'P 1'
#
loop_
_entity.id
_entity.type
_entity.pdbx_description
1 polymer ?
#
loop_
_entity_poly.entity_id
_entity_poly.type
_entity_poly.pdbx_seq_one_letter_code
_entity_poly.pdbx_strand_id
1 'polypeptide(L)'
;MKTLDAIDGKRSLGKSLTTRQMERLDTLRTIYEQQEYMYDHHTHSVPDRIVSVSQPFVRPIVRGKAGRPVEFGAKLDIPALGQPKKGETRDKARDYRDECERVEVERRFSLAKRKCGLGLVTAKLRETAAHVIAMSVLALNLRKIQRALLRLLAYLMLVNIKYCLYIIKSSM
;
A
#
# COMPACT_ATOMS: atom_id res chain seq x y z
N MET A 1 -25.38 -13.88 -36.07
CA MET A 1 -25.17 -14.89 -37.16
C MET A 1 -24.87 -14.26 -38.53
N LYS A 2 -25.80 -13.57 -39.22
CA LYS A 2 -25.65 -13.13 -40.64
C LYS A 2 -24.41 -12.29 -41.01
N THR A 3 -23.83 -11.52 -40.08
CA THR A 3 -22.73 -10.56 -40.40
C THR A 3 -21.34 -11.19 -40.31
N LEU A 4 -21.12 -12.15 -39.40
CA LEU A 4 -19.83 -12.84 -39.24
C LEU A 4 -19.64 -13.91 -40.32
N ASP A 5 -20.70 -14.63 -40.65
CA ASP A 5 -20.71 -15.62 -41.75
C ASP A 5 -20.40 -14.95 -43.12
N ALA A 6 -20.86 -13.71 -43.30
CA ALA A 6 -20.57 -12.91 -44.49
C ALA A 6 -19.10 -12.44 -44.58
N ILE A 7 -18.40 -12.34 -43.44
CA ILE A 7 -16.98 -12.01 -43.37
C ILE A 7 -16.14 -13.26 -43.69
N ASP A 8 -16.54 -14.42 -43.17
CA ASP A 8 -15.88 -15.70 -43.50
C ASP A 8 -16.08 -16.09 -44.97
N GLY A 9 -17.26 -15.80 -45.55
CA GLY A 9 -17.51 -15.92 -46.99
C GLY A 9 -16.69 -14.95 -47.86
N LYS A 10 -16.17 -13.85 -47.29
CA LYS A 10 -15.21 -12.95 -47.96
C LYS A 10 -13.76 -13.39 -47.79
N ARG A 11 -13.42 -14.21 -46.78
CA ARG A 11 -12.10 -14.86 -46.64
C ARG A 11 -11.89 -15.94 -47.71
N SER A 12 -12.94 -16.68 -48.07
CA SER A 12 -12.91 -17.68 -49.15
C SER A 12 -12.75 -17.07 -50.55
N LEU A 13 -12.95 -15.76 -50.71
CA LEU A 13 -12.84 -15.05 -51.98
C LEU A 13 -11.41 -14.53 -52.29
N GLY A 14 -10.39 -14.99 -51.55
CA GLY A 14 -8.98 -14.75 -51.89
C GLY A 14 -8.37 -13.41 -51.46
N LYS A 15 -9.06 -12.61 -50.62
CA LYS A 15 -8.45 -11.40 -50.03
C LYS A 15 -7.59 -11.80 -48.83
N SER A 16 -6.26 -11.80 -48.99
CA SER A 16 -5.35 -12.05 -47.87
C SER A 16 -5.38 -10.84 -46.92
N LEU A 17 -5.87 -11.06 -45.71
CA LEU A 17 -5.81 -10.06 -44.64
C LEU A 17 -4.40 -10.09 -44.06
N THR A 18 -3.85 -8.92 -43.76
CA THR A 18 -2.60 -8.82 -43.00
C THR A 18 -2.79 -9.42 -41.60
N THR A 19 -1.72 -9.92 -40.99
CA THR A 19 -1.75 -10.53 -39.65
C THR A 19 -2.47 -9.65 -38.63
N ARG A 20 -2.21 -8.34 -38.66
CA ARG A 20 -2.83 -7.35 -37.76
C ARG A 20 -4.34 -7.19 -37.98
N GLN A 21 -4.80 -7.30 -39.23
CA GLN A 21 -6.24 -7.27 -39.53
C GLN A 21 -6.91 -8.55 -39.06
N MET A 22 -6.23 -9.69 -39.16
CA MET A 22 -6.72 -10.98 -38.68
C MET A 22 -6.88 -10.99 -37.16
N GLU A 23 -5.86 -10.53 -36.41
CA GLU A 23 -5.92 -10.41 -34.94
C GLU A 23 -7.05 -9.46 -34.48
N ARG A 24 -7.25 -8.35 -35.19
CA ARG A 24 -8.31 -7.38 -34.87
C ARG A 24 -9.70 -7.96 -35.12
N LEU A 25 -9.85 -8.77 -36.17
CA LEU A 25 -11.09 -9.44 -36.50
C LEU A 25 -11.42 -10.53 -35.48
N ASP A 26 -10.42 -11.28 -35.04
CA ASP A 26 -10.54 -12.27 -33.97
C ASP A 26 -11.00 -11.60 -32.66
N THR A 27 -10.37 -10.49 -32.28
CA THR A 27 -10.78 -9.68 -31.11
C THR A 27 -12.25 -9.23 -31.21
N LEU A 28 -12.69 -8.78 -32.39
CA LEU A 28 -14.07 -8.34 -32.61
C LEU A 28 -15.07 -9.50 -32.47
N ARG A 29 -14.70 -10.70 -32.92
CA ARG A 29 -15.50 -11.91 -32.75
C ARG A 29 -15.68 -12.23 -31.27
N THR A 30 -14.58 -12.23 -30.49
CA THR A 30 -14.65 -12.46 -29.04
C THR A 30 -15.49 -11.41 -28.31
N ILE A 31 -15.40 -10.13 -28.69
CA ILE A 31 -16.24 -9.07 -28.09
C ILE A 31 -17.72 -9.33 -28.37
N TYR A 32 -18.07 -9.72 -29.61
CA TYR A 32 -19.44 -10.02 -29.97
C TYR A 32 -19.99 -11.19 -29.15
N GLU A 33 -19.25 -12.30 -29.05
CA GLU A 33 -19.62 -13.46 -28.24
C GLU A 33 -19.82 -13.10 -26.76
N GLN A 34 -18.91 -12.28 -26.20
CA GLN A 34 -19.03 -11.77 -24.84
C GLN A 34 -20.29 -10.92 -24.64
N GLN A 35 -20.65 -10.08 -25.62
CA GLN A 35 -21.85 -9.25 -25.57
C GLN A 35 -23.14 -10.07 -25.70
N GLU A 36 -23.16 -11.05 -26.60
CA GLU A 36 -24.29 -11.98 -26.80
C GLU A 36 -24.55 -12.77 -25.52
N TYR A 37 -23.50 -13.34 -24.91
CA TYR A 37 -23.59 -14.02 -23.62
C TYR A 37 -24.17 -13.11 -22.52
N MET A 38 -23.65 -11.88 -22.40
CA MET A 38 -24.11 -10.90 -21.40
C MET A 38 -25.57 -10.50 -21.60
N TYR A 39 -26.01 -10.38 -22.85
CA TYR A 39 -27.39 -10.08 -23.21
C TYR A 39 -28.32 -11.25 -22.84
N ASP A 40 -27.99 -12.47 -23.26
CA ASP A 40 -28.82 -13.66 -23.02
C ASP A 40 -28.96 -13.96 -21.52
N HIS A 41 -27.86 -13.85 -20.77
CA HIS A 41 -27.82 -14.17 -19.34
C HIS A 41 -28.13 -12.98 -18.43
N HIS A 42 -28.44 -11.81 -18.99
CA HIS A 42 -28.75 -10.58 -18.24
C HIS A 42 -27.67 -10.22 -17.19
N THR A 43 -26.40 -10.41 -17.55
CA THR A 43 -25.24 -10.14 -16.68
C THR A 43 -24.38 -9.02 -17.24
N HIS A 44 -23.84 -8.17 -16.37
CA HIS A 44 -22.88 -7.12 -16.75
C HIS A 44 -21.41 -7.56 -16.62
N SER A 45 -21.18 -8.84 -16.29
CA SER A 45 -19.85 -9.40 -16.04
C SER A 45 -19.63 -10.68 -16.84
N VAL A 46 -18.46 -10.76 -17.48
CA VAL A 46 -17.97 -11.95 -18.18
C VAL A 46 -16.47 -12.13 -17.87
N PRO A 47 -15.98 -13.36 -17.66
CA PRO A 47 -14.55 -13.62 -17.52
C PRO A 47 -13.74 -13.08 -18.70
N ASP A 48 -12.55 -12.56 -18.43
CA ASP A 48 -11.63 -12.01 -19.43
C ASP A 48 -12.28 -11.01 -20.41
N ARG A 49 -13.22 -10.20 -19.90
CA ARG A 49 -13.92 -9.18 -20.70
C ARG A 49 -12.96 -8.27 -21.45
N ILE A 50 -13.09 -8.25 -22.76
CA ILE A 50 -12.38 -7.33 -23.64
C ILE A 50 -13.17 -6.01 -23.69
N VAL A 51 -12.49 -4.91 -23.41
CA VAL A 51 -13.11 -3.56 -23.37
C VAL A 51 -12.61 -2.67 -24.51
N SER A 52 -11.44 -2.99 -25.08
CA SER A 52 -10.82 -2.20 -26.14
C SER A 52 -10.38 -3.09 -27.30
N VAL A 53 -10.88 -2.78 -28.50
CA VAL A 53 -10.48 -3.46 -29.75
C VAL A 53 -9.00 -3.21 -30.06
N SER A 54 -8.49 -2.02 -29.75
CA SER A 54 -7.09 -1.66 -30.02
C SER A 54 -6.12 -2.24 -28.98
N GLN A 55 -6.63 -2.56 -27.79
CA GLN A 55 -5.82 -3.08 -26.68
C GLN A 55 -6.56 -4.25 -26.01
N PRO A 56 -6.57 -5.44 -26.64
CA PRO A 56 -7.34 -6.60 -26.19
C PRO A 56 -6.85 -7.19 -24.86
N PHE A 57 -5.71 -6.76 -24.34
CA PHE A 57 -5.10 -7.18 -23.08
C PHE A 57 -5.50 -6.31 -21.88
N VAL A 58 -6.12 -5.15 -22.12
CA VAL A 58 -6.60 -4.29 -21.05
C VAL A 58 -7.86 -4.93 -20.44
N ARG A 59 -7.89 -5.03 -19.12
CA ARG A 59 -8.99 -5.64 -18.36
C ARG A 59 -9.65 -4.59 -17.45
N PRO A 60 -10.96 -4.70 -17.18
CA PRO A 60 -11.59 -3.97 -16.09
C PRO A 60 -11.05 -4.45 -14.73
N ILE A 61 -10.65 -3.53 -13.86
CA ILE A 61 -10.14 -3.78 -12.50
C ILE A 61 -11.06 -3.07 -11.52
N VAL A 62 -11.79 -3.82 -10.69
CA VAL A 62 -12.64 -3.23 -9.65
C VAL A 62 -11.73 -2.71 -8.52
N ARG A 63 -11.68 -1.39 -8.32
CA ARG A 63 -11.01 -0.78 -7.15
C ARG A 63 -12.06 -0.22 -6.21
N GLY A 64 -11.97 -0.53 -4.92
CA GLY A 64 -12.86 -0.01 -3.87
C GLY A 64 -12.64 1.47 -3.52
N LYS A 65 -12.25 2.33 -4.47
CA LYS A 65 -12.07 3.77 -4.24
C LYS A 65 -13.35 4.54 -4.55
N ALA A 66 -13.73 5.49 -3.68
CA ALA A 66 -14.87 6.36 -3.89
C ALA A 66 -14.71 7.19 -5.19
N GLY A 67 -15.69 7.10 -6.10
CA GLY A 67 -15.79 7.93 -7.32
C GLY A 67 -15.54 7.22 -8.66
N ARG A 68 -14.78 6.10 -8.70
CA ARG A 68 -14.65 5.25 -9.89
C ARG A 68 -14.57 3.78 -9.47
N PRO A 69 -15.67 3.00 -9.62
CA PRO A 69 -15.68 1.61 -9.17
C PRO A 69 -14.75 0.71 -9.99
N VAL A 70 -14.39 1.09 -11.23
CA VAL A 70 -13.57 0.29 -12.14
C VAL A 70 -12.51 1.16 -12.83
N GLU A 71 -11.26 0.70 -12.81
CA GLU A 71 -10.14 1.23 -13.59
C GLU A 71 -9.79 0.25 -14.72
N PHE A 72 -9.23 0.73 -15.83
CA PHE A 72 -8.77 -0.12 -16.92
C PHE A 72 -7.26 -0.24 -16.87
N GLY A 73 -6.72 -1.46 -16.88
CA GLY A 73 -5.27 -1.68 -16.85
C GLY A 73 -4.86 -3.06 -17.32
N ALA A 74 -3.55 -3.26 -17.47
CA ALA A 74 -2.99 -4.59 -17.62
C ALA A 74 -3.24 -5.38 -16.32
N LYS A 75 -3.81 -6.57 -16.45
CA LYS A 75 -4.00 -7.47 -15.31
C LYS A 75 -2.63 -8.04 -14.95
N LEU A 76 -1.98 -7.41 -13.97
CA LEU A 76 -0.78 -7.95 -13.35
C LEU A 76 -1.25 -8.92 -12.26
N ASP A 77 -1.07 -10.21 -12.47
CA ASP A 77 -1.33 -11.25 -11.47
C ASP A 77 -0.22 -11.27 -10.40
N ILE A 78 0.10 -10.11 -9.85
CA ILE A 78 1.04 -9.98 -8.74
C ILE A 78 0.22 -10.01 -7.46
N PRO A 79 0.38 -11.02 -6.59
CA PRO A 79 -0.29 -11.04 -5.31
C PRO A 79 0.05 -9.75 -4.54
N ALA A 80 -0.96 -9.16 -3.92
CA ALA A 80 -0.76 -7.94 -3.14
C ALA A 80 0.29 -8.22 -2.05
N LEU A 81 1.34 -7.40 -2.00
CA LEU A 81 2.38 -7.49 -0.98
C LEU A 81 1.74 -7.46 0.40
N GLY A 82 1.97 -8.51 1.20
CA GLY A 82 1.43 -8.65 2.56
C GLY A 82 0.27 -9.64 2.71
N GLN A 83 -0.23 -10.26 1.64
CA GLN A 83 -1.21 -11.34 1.78
C GLN A 83 -0.54 -12.68 2.17
N PRO A 84 -1.12 -13.43 3.12
CA PRO A 84 -0.68 -14.80 3.39
C PRO A 84 -0.74 -15.66 2.14
N LYS A 85 0.29 -16.48 1.91
CA LYS A 85 0.19 -17.56 0.93
C LYS A 85 -0.83 -18.59 1.41
N LYS A 86 -1.71 -19.03 0.51
CA LYS A 86 -2.74 -20.03 0.83
C LYS A 86 -2.06 -21.36 1.16
N GLY A 87 -2.23 -21.88 2.37
CA GLY A 87 -1.69 -23.17 2.81
C GLY A 87 -0.42 -23.11 3.70
N GLU A 88 0.04 -21.93 4.11
CA GLU A 88 1.21 -21.78 4.98
C GLU A 88 0.82 -21.87 6.46
N THR A 89 1.48 -22.76 7.21
CA THR A 89 1.32 -22.86 8.68
C THR A 89 1.98 -21.66 9.34
N ARG A 90 1.18 -20.69 9.75
CA ARG A 90 1.65 -19.47 10.42
C ARG A 90 2.02 -19.73 11.88
N ASP A 91 3.20 -19.29 12.29
CA ASP A 91 3.58 -19.20 13.69
C ASP A 91 2.96 -17.95 14.31
N LYS A 92 1.81 -18.13 14.96
CA LYS A 92 1.05 -17.03 15.59
C LYS A 92 1.86 -16.27 16.65
N ALA A 93 2.80 -16.93 17.34
CA ALA A 93 3.60 -16.29 18.38
C ALA A 93 4.65 -15.37 17.75
N ARG A 94 5.24 -15.80 16.63
CA ARG A 94 6.13 -14.97 15.82
C ARG A 94 5.38 -13.79 15.20
N ASP A 95 4.23 -14.03 14.58
CA ASP A 95 3.39 -12.98 13.98
C ASP A 95 3.03 -11.90 15.01
N TYR A 96 2.68 -12.30 16.24
CA TYR A 96 2.39 -11.35 17.32
C TYR A 96 3.61 -10.53 17.74
N ARG A 97 4.79 -11.15 17.83
CA ARG A 97 6.04 -10.46 18.17
C ARG A 97 6.41 -9.44 17.10
N ASP A 98 6.34 -9.85 15.83
CA ASP A 98 6.64 -8.99 14.69
C ASP A 98 5.68 -7.79 14.64
N GLU A 99 4.38 -7.99 14.94
CA GLU A 99 3.42 -6.88 15.03
C GLU A 99 3.72 -5.95 16.22
N CYS A 100 4.10 -6.50 17.38
CA CYS A 100 4.49 -5.68 18.53
C CYS A 100 5.71 -4.80 18.22
N GLU A 101 6.74 -5.36 17.60
CA GLU A 101 7.94 -4.64 17.17
C GLU A 101 7.60 -3.57 16.13
N ARG A 102 6.77 -3.91 15.14
CA ARG A 102 6.27 -2.97 14.13
C ARG A 102 5.52 -1.80 14.76
N VAL A 103 4.60 -2.08 15.68
CA VAL A 103 3.82 -1.06 16.40
C VAL A 103 4.73 -0.13 17.20
N GLU A 104 5.78 -0.65 17.85
CA GLU A 104 6.75 0.20 18.55
C GLU A 104 7.48 1.15 17.59
N VAL A 105 7.94 0.64 16.44
CA VAL A 105 8.59 1.44 15.40
C VAL A 105 7.64 2.53 14.87
N GLU A 106 6.41 2.18 14.53
CA GLU A 106 5.40 3.13 14.05
C GLU A 106 5.08 4.22 15.06
N ARG A 107 5.01 3.88 16.36
CA ARG A 107 4.84 4.85 17.44
C ARG A 107 6.01 5.84 17.50
N ARG A 108 7.25 5.37 17.32
CA ARG A 108 8.45 6.23 17.29
C ARG A 108 8.45 7.15 16.07
N PHE A 109 8.11 6.65 14.89
CA PHE A 109 7.95 7.48 13.69
C PHE A 109 6.84 8.53 13.85
N SER A 110 5.71 8.14 14.44
CA SER A 110 4.60 9.06 14.73
C SER A 110 5.02 10.16 15.71
N LEU A 111 5.85 9.83 16.69
CA LEU A 111 6.42 10.81 17.61
C LEU A 111 7.41 11.73 16.89
N ALA A 112 8.27 11.20 16.03
CA ALA A 112 9.22 11.97 15.22
C ALA A 112 8.53 13.02 14.35
N LYS A 113 7.46 12.61 13.64
CA LYS A 113 6.66 13.52 12.80
C LYS A 113 6.05 14.66 13.61
N ARG A 114 5.49 14.36 14.80
CA ARG A 114 4.84 15.36 15.67
C ARG A 114 5.81 16.26 16.44
N LYS A 115 6.93 15.71 16.93
CA LYS A 115 7.84 16.40 17.88
C LYS A 115 9.13 16.91 17.25
N CYS A 116 9.50 16.44 16.06
CA CYS A 116 10.69 16.87 15.33
C CYS A 116 10.36 17.39 13.93
N GLY A 117 9.07 17.51 13.56
CA GLY A 117 8.67 18.00 12.24
C GLY A 117 9.11 17.09 11.09
N LEU A 118 9.38 15.80 11.35
CA LEU A 118 9.90 14.87 10.34
C LEU A 118 8.97 14.72 9.12
N GLY A 119 7.67 15.01 9.28
CA GLY A 119 6.69 15.01 8.18
C GLY A 119 6.76 16.23 7.26
N LEU A 120 7.54 17.25 7.61
CA LEU A 120 7.69 18.51 6.87
C LEU A 120 9.06 18.63 6.19
N VAL A 121 9.84 17.55 6.15
CA VAL A 121 11.17 17.57 5.53
C VAL A 121 11.01 17.59 4.01
N THR A 122 11.13 18.78 3.42
CA THR A 122 11.10 19.02 1.97
C THR A 122 12.50 19.27 1.38
N ALA A 123 13.54 18.77 2.05
CA ALA A 123 14.93 18.97 1.68
C ALA A 123 15.22 18.41 0.28
N LYS A 124 15.80 19.25 -0.60
CA LYS A 124 16.13 18.87 -1.98
C LYS A 124 17.46 18.11 -2.11
N LEU A 125 18.40 18.32 -1.17
CA LEU A 125 19.68 17.63 -1.14
C LEU A 125 19.67 16.47 -0.15
N ARG A 126 20.27 15.35 -0.56
CA ARG A 126 20.35 14.12 0.21
C ARG A 126 21.07 14.31 1.56
N GLU A 127 22.13 15.11 1.60
CA GLU A 127 22.86 15.42 2.84
C GLU A 127 21.99 16.16 3.84
N THR A 128 21.30 17.22 3.41
CA THR A 128 20.43 17.99 4.30
C THR A 128 19.26 17.17 4.84
N ALA A 129 18.66 16.31 4.01
CA ALA A 129 17.63 15.37 4.45
C ALA A 129 18.17 14.38 5.51
N ALA A 130 19.35 13.80 5.25
CA ALA A 130 20.00 12.86 6.18
C ALA A 130 20.29 13.50 7.54
N HIS A 131 20.82 14.72 7.57
CA HIS A 131 21.10 15.43 8.82
C HIS A 131 19.82 15.74 9.59
N VAL A 132 18.75 16.19 8.93
CA VAL A 132 17.47 16.47 9.60
C VAL A 132 16.86 15.20 10.19
N ILE A 133 16.95 14.08 9.46
CA ILE A 133 16.50 12.76 9.96
C ILE A 133 17.36 12.34 11.16
N ALA A 134 18.70 12.42 11.05
CA ALA A 134 19.62 12.02 12.11
C ALA A 134 19.43 12.85 13.39
N MET A 135 19.30 14.17 13.27
CA MET A 135 19.01 15.07 14.38
C MET A 135 17.65 14.79 15.02
N SER A 136 16.65 14.41 14.23
CA SER A 136 15.33 14.02 14.74
C SER A 136 15.40 12.74 15.59
N VAL A 137 16.15 11.73 15.13
CA VAL A 137 16.40 10.48 15.88
C VAL A 137 17.16 10.78 17.17
N LEU A 138 18.21 11.58 17.08
CA LEU A 138 19.01 11.99 18.24
C LEU A 138 18.15 12.73 19.28
N ALA A 139 17.32 13.69 18.87
CA ALA A 139 16.44 14.44 19.77
C ALA A 139 15.37 13.55 20.45
N LEU A 140 14.86 12.53 19.77
CA LEU A 140 13.94 11.55 20.37
C LEU A 140 14.61 10.70 21.44
N ASN A 141 15.88 10.32 21.22
CA ASN A 141 16.67 9.55 22.18
C ASN A 141 17.12 10.43 23.37
N LEU A 142 17.56 11.66 23.11
CA LEU A 142 18.02 12.58 24.15
C LEU A 142 16.89 12.98 25.11
N ARG A 143 15.66 13.17 24.61
CA ARG A 143 14.48 13.43 25.46
C ARG A 143 14.19 12.29 26.45
N LYS A 144 14.52 11.04 26.12
CA LYS A 144 14.37 9.88 27.03
C LYS A 144 15.39 9.98 28.16
N ILE A 145 16.64 10.31 27.83
CA ILE A 145 17.76 10.45 28.78
C ILE A 145 17.56 11.68 29.68
N GLN A 146 17.20 12.83 29.12
CA GLN A 146 16.94 14.07 29.86
C GLN A 146 15.85 13.90 30.92
N ARG A 147 14.75 13.20 30.59
CA ARG A 147 13.69 12.91 31.56
C ARG A 147 14.14 11.98 32.68
N ALA A 148 15.02 11.02 32.41
CA ALA A 148 15.57 10.14 33.44
C ALA A 148 16.49 10.91 34.39
N LEU A 149 17.36 11.77 33.84
CA LEU A 149 18.26 12.62 34.63
C LEU A 149 17.49 13.61 35.51
N LEU A 150 16.45 14.26 34.98
CA LEU A 150 15.61 15.18 35.76
C LEU A 150 14.90 14.48 36.93
N ARG A 151 14.42 13.24 36.72
CA ARG A 151 13.82 12.44 37.80
C ARG A 151 14.83 12.09 38.89
N LEU A 152 16.05 11.73 38.50
CA LEU A 152 17.13 11.43 39.44
C LEU A 152 17.51 12.66 40.27
N LEU A 153 17.68 13.82 39.62
CA LEU A 153 18.00 15.08 40.31
C LEU A 153 16.88 15.50 41.27
N ALA A 154 15.62 15.39 40.86
CA ALA A 154 14.48 15.68 41.73
C ALA A 154 14.44 14.74 42.96
N TYR A 155 14.73 13.45 42.78
CA TYR A 155 14.83 12.50 43.89
C TYR A 155 15.94 12.89 44.88
N LEU A 156 17.13 13.22 44.37
CA LEU A 156 18.25 13.66 45.20
C LEU A 156 17.92 14.94 45.98
N MET A 157 17.27 15.92 45.34
CA MET A 157 16.82 17.15 46.02
C MET A 157 15.79 16.85 47.12
N LEU A 158 14.83 15.96 46.88
CA LEU A 158 13.85 15.56 47.89
C LEU A 158 14.48 14.83 49.08
N VAL A 159 15.47 13.97 48.83
CA VAL A 159 16.22 13.29 49.89
C VAL A 159 17.01 14.30 50.72
N ASN A 160 17.69 15.25 50.08
CA ASN A 160 18.44 16.31 50.77
C ASN A 160 17.50 17.20 51.62
N ILE A 161 16.34 17.59 51.10
CA ILE A 161 15.35 18.37 51.85
C ILE A 161 14.83 17.58 53.06
N LYS A 162 14.50 16.29 52.89
CA LYS A 162 14.07 15.42 53.99
C LYS A 162 15.15 15.24 55.05
N TYR A 163 16.42 15.10 54.64
CA TYR A 163 17.55 14.97 55.54
C TYR A 163 17.80 16.25 56.34
N CYS A 164 17.74 17.42 55.70
CA CYS A 164 17.81 18.71 56.39
C CYS A 164 16.66 18.89 57.40
N LEU A 165 15.42 18.55 57.03
CA LEU A 165 14.26 18.61 57.94
C LEU A 165 14.41 17.64 59.11
N TYR A 166 14.97 16.44 58.89
CA TYR A 166 15.25 15.47 59.94
C TYR A 166 16.27 16.01 60.95
N ILE A 167 17.37 16.62 60.48
CA ILE A 167 18.38 17.24 61.35
C ILE A 167 17.77 18.39 62.17
N ILE A 168 17.02 19.29 61.53
CA ILE A 168 16.38 20.42 62.25
C ILE A 168 15.43 19.91 63.33
N LYS A 169 14.62 18.89 63.03
CA LYS A 169 13.69 18.28 63.98
C LYS A 169 14.38 17.49 65.10
N SER A 170 15.59 17.01 64.86
CA SER A 170 16.37 16.23 65.84
C SER A 170 17.27 17.11 66.73
N SER A 171 17.48 18.38 66.37
CA SER A 171 18.24 19.38 67.14
C SER A 171 17.38 20.33 67.96
N MET A 172 16.04 20.23 67.86
CA MET A 172 15.05 20.91 68.71
C MET A 172 14.43 19.92 69.69
#